data_AF-A0A3D1RDE6-F1
#
_entry.id   AF-A0A3D1RDE6-F1
#
_cell.length_a   1.000
_cell.length_b   1.000
_cell.length_c   1.000
_cell.angle_alpha   90.00
_cell.angle_beta   90.00
_cell.angle_gamma   90.00
#
_symmetry.space_group_name_H-M   'P 1'
#
loop_
_entity.id
_entity.type
_entity.pdbx_description
1 polymer ?
#
loop_
_entity_poly.entity_id
_entity_poly.type
_entity_poly.pdbx_seq_one_letter_code
_entity_poly.pdbx_strand_id
1 'polypeptide(L)'
;PFKSGYEQIPWLNNEEAFAKWCAGETGYPLVDAGMRQLNQTGWMHNRVRMVTASFLIKHLLTDWRWGEAYFAEQLLDFDLAVNNGNWQWVTGCGCDAAPYFRVFNPVEQQKKFDPDFVYIRRWIPEYKEGYIEPIVEHTFARNRVLEAFKVRDTFK
;
A
#
# COMPACT_ATOMS: atom_id res chain seq x y z
N PRO A 1 -13.64 9.86 -6.33
CA PRO A 1 -12.56 9.46 -7.27
C PRO A 1 -12.66 10.29 -8.54
N PHE A 2 -11.56 10.61 -9.24
CA PHE A 2 -11.62 11.41 -10.47
C PHE A 2 -12.29 10.66 -11.64
N LYS A 3 -12.27 9.31 -11.64
CA LYS A 3 -12.99 8.45 -12.59
C LYS A 3 -14.22 7.82 -11.93
N SER A 4 -15.41 8.05 -12.50
CA SER A 4 -16.72 7.58 -11.97
C SER A 4 -16.82 6.06 -11.79
N GLY A 5 -16.16 5.25 -12.63
CA GLY A 5 -16.20 3.78 -12.52
C GLY A 5 -15.52 3.18 -11.28
N TYR A 6 -14.74 3.96 -10.52
CA TYR A 6 -14.01 3.45 -9.34
C TYR A 6 -14.83 3.50 -8.05
N GLU A 7 -16.04 4.07 -8.09
CA GLU A 7 -16.96 4.11 -6.94
C GLU A 7 -17.61 2.74 -6.67
N GLN A 8 -17.59 1.84 -7.66
CA GLN A 8 -18.21 0.53 -7.61
C GLN A 8 -17.24 -0.61 -7.27
N ILE A 9 -15.98 -0.28 -6.93
CA ILE A 9 -15.03 -1.32 -6.53
C ILE A 9 -15.53 -1.95 -5.21
N PRO A 10 -15.68 -3.27 -5.15
CA PRO A 10 -16.11 -3.96 -3.93
C PRO A 10 -14.94 -4.03 -2.94
N TRP A 11 -14.65 -2.91 -2.26
CA TRP A 11 -13.63 -2.84 -1.22
C TRP A 11 -13.98 -3.79 -0.06
N LEU A 12 -12.98 -4.52 0.45
CA LEU A 12 -13.17 -5.38 1.62
C LEU A 12 -13.24 -4.58 2.91
N ASN A 13 -12.44 -3.52 3.03
CA ASN A 13 -12.37 -2.64 4.20
C ASN A 13 -12.31 -3.40 5.53
N ASN A 14 -11.47 -4.44 5.59
CA ASN A 14 -11.26 -5.20 6.81
C ASN A 14 -10.45 -4.36 7.81
N GLU A 15 -11.08 -3.96 8.91
CA GLU A 15 -10.49 -3.11 9.95
C GLU A 15 -9.29 -3.76 10.64
N GLU A 16 -9.29 -5.07 10.86
CA GLU A 16 -8.16 -5.79 11.48
C GLU A 16 -6.93 -5.76 10.55
N ALA A 17 -7.14 -6.02 9.26
CA ALA A 17 -6.07 -5.95 8.28
C ALA A 17 -5.53 -4.52 8.12
N PHE A 18 -6.42 -3.52 8.19
CA PHE A 18 -6.02 -2.11 8.19
C PHE A 18 -5.21 -1.74 9.42
N ALA A 19 -5.63 -2.16 10.62
CA ALA A 19 -4.89 -1.93 11.85
C ALA A 19 -3.48 -2.53 11.81
N LYS A 20 -3.32 -3.76 11.30
CA LYS A 20 -2.00 -4.39 11.09
C LYS A 20 -1.16 -3.62 10.08
N TRP A 21 -1.76 -3.07 9.02
CA TRP A 21 -1.06 -2.19 8.09
C TRP A 21 -0.60 -0.90 8.78
N CYS A 22 -1.47 -0.22 9.53
CA CYS A 22 -1.10 0.98 10.29
C CYS A 22 0.06 0.71 11.27
N ALA A 23 0.03 -0.42 11.97
CA ALA A 23 1.07 -0.81 12.93
C ALA A 23 2.39 -1.26 12.28
N GLY A 24 2.40 -1.60 10.99
CA GLY A 24 3.55 -2.24 10.33
C GLY A 24 3.77 -3.68 10.81
N GLU A 25 2.69 -4.47 10.78
CA GLU A 25 2.62 -5.88 11.18
C GLU A 25 1.96 -6.75 10.09
N THR A 26 2.21 -6.41 8.82
CA THR A 26 1.62 -7.11 7.66
C THR A 26 2.34 -8.41 7.31
N GLY A 27 3.56 -8.61 7.82
CA GLY A 27 4.44 -9.72 7.43
C GLY A 27 5.18 -9.47 6.12
N TYR A 28 5.07 -8.26 5.54
CA TYR A 28 5.88 -7.82 4.40
C TYR A 28 6.92 -6.80 4.88
N PRO A 29 8.21 -7.18 4.95
CA PRO A 29 9.21 -6.38 5.67
C PRO A 29 9.36 -4.94 5.17
N LEU A 30 9.30 -4.73 3.85
CA LEU A 30 9.42 -3.38 3.27
C LEU A 30 8.21 -2.50 3.58
N VAL A 31 7.01 -3.10 3.65
CA VAL A 31 5.77 -2.39 4.02
C VAL A 31 5.84 -2.03 5.50
N ASP A 32 6.17 -3.02 6.33
CA ASP A 32 6.22 -2.88 7.80
C ASP A 32 7.29 -1.87 8.23
N ALA A 33 8.49 -1.94 7.66
CA ALA A 33 9.54 -0.94 7.88
C ALA A 33 9.10 0.47 7.43
N GLY A 34 8.34 0.58 6.34
CA GLY A 34 7.71 1.83 5.90
C GLY A 34 6.79 2.41 6.95
N MET A 35 5.81 1.63 7.39
CA MET A 35 4.79 2.06 8.33
C MET A 35 5.39 2.40 9.70
N ARG A 36 6.37 1.61 10.17
CA ARG A 36 7.12 1.92 11.40
C ARG A 36 7.96 3.19 11.28
N GLN A 37 8.58 3.44 10.12
CA GLN A 37 9.27 4.70 9.86
C GLN A 37 8.31 5.89 9.97
N LEU A 38 7.17 5.81 9.29
CA LEU A 38 6.15 6.86 9.29
C LEU A 38 5.70 7.18 10.72
N ASN A 39 5.33 6.16 11.49
CA ASN A 39 4.78 6.34 12.83
C ASN A 39 5.80 6.89 13.82
N GLN A 40 7.08 6.60 13.63
CA GLN A 40 8.14 7.07 14.53
C GLN A 40 8.68 8.46 14.17
N THR A 41 8.62 8.85 12.89
CA THR A 41 9.31 10.07 12.41
C THR A 41 8.41 11.08 11.73
N GLY A 42 7.18 10.71 11.39
CA GLY A 42 6.29 11.50 10.56
C GLY A 42 6.80 11.73 9.13
N TRP A 43 7.74 10.89 8.68
CA TRP A 43 8.27 10.92 7.32
C TRP A 43 8.38 9.50 6.77
N MET A 44 8.20 9.33 5.47
CA MET A 44 8.46 8.06 4.80
C MET A 44 9.11 8.33 3.44
N HIS A 45 10.09 7.51 3.04
CA HIS A 45 10.71 7.66 1.72
C HIS A 45 9.68 7.43 0.59
N ASN A 46 9.70 8.26 -0.46
CA ASN A 46 8.68 8.25 -1.51
C ASN A 46 8.46 6.87 -2.17
N ARG A 47 9.55 6.13 -2.45
CA ARG A 47 9.44 4.76 -2.99
C ARG A 47 8.66 3.85 -2.04
N VAL A 48 8.89 3.97 -0.74
CA VAL A 48 8.23 3.15 0.27
C VAL A 48 6.77 3.56 0.41
N ARG A 49 6.44 4.87 0.33
CA ARG A 49 5.05 5.36 0.25
C ARG A 49 4.27 4.71 -0.88
N MET A 50 4.87 4.56 -2.06
CA MET A 50 4.23 3.89 -3.20
C MET A 50 3.95 2.41 -2.93
N VAL A 51 4.88 1.71 -2.26
CA VAL A 51 4.75 0.28 -1.94
C VAL A 51 3.71 0.06 -0.85
N THR A 52 3.73 0.85 0.22
CA THR A 52 2.77 0.76 1.34
C THR A 52 1.36 1.10 0.88
N ALA A 53 1.19 2.16 0.08
CA ALA A 53 -0.09 2.52 -0.52
C ALA A 53 -0.61 1.43 -1.45
N SER A 54 0.26 0.86 -2.30
CA SER A 54 -0.14 -0.22 -3.21
C SER A 54 -0.53 -1.47 -2.43
N PHE A 55 0.14 -1.76 -1.32
CA PHE A 55 -0.22 -2.88 -0.48
C PHE A 55 -1.61 -2.72 0.10
N LEU A 56 -1.93 -1.55 0.68
CA LEU A 56 -3.26 -1.27 1.21
C LEU A 56 -4.36 -1.45 0.14
N ILE A 57 -4.17 -0.84 -1.03
CA ILE A 57 -5.19 -0.81 -2.08
C ILE A 57 -5.29 -2.15 -2.81
N LYS A 58 -4.16 -2.77 -3.15
CA LYS A 58 -4.11 -3.92 -4.06
C LYS A 58 -3.98 -5.24 -3.32
N HIS A 59 -3.27 -5.28 -2.20
CA HIS A 59 -3.16 -6.51 -1.41
C HIS A 59 -4.32 -6.66 -0.45
N LEU A 60 -4.67 -5.60 0.29
CA LEU A 60 -5.76 -5.67 1.28
C LEU A 60 -7.13 -5.38 0.67
N LEU A 61 -7.17 -4.84 -0.54
CA LEU A 61 -8.40 -4.39 -1.21
C LEU A 61 -9.20 -3.43 -0.31
N THR A 62 -8.49 -2.49 0.32
CA THR A 62 -9.06 -1.45 1.18
C THR A 62 -9.20 -0.16 0.40
N ASP A 63 -10.26 0.60 0.67
CA ASP A 63 -10.47 1.93 0.09
C ASP A 63 -9.27 2.84 0.39
N TRP A 64 -8.69 3.39 -0.67
CA TRP A 64 -7.52 4.27 -0.61
C TRP A 64 -7.71 5.48 0.31
N ARG A 65 -8.95 5.93 0.51
CA ARG A 65 -9.28 7.05 1.42
C ARG A 65 -8.88 6.76 2.88
N TRP A 66 -8.89 5.50 3.29
CA TRP A 66 -8.46 5.12 4.65
C TRP A 66 -6.96 5.36 4.82
N GLY A 67 -6.17 4.97 3.82
CA GLY A 67 -4.73 5.21 3.82
C GLY A 67 -4.37 6.67 3.64
N GLU A 68 -5.11 7.41 2.80
CA GLU A 68 -4.95 8.85 2.65
C GLU A 68 -5.15 9.59 3.98
N ALA A 69 -6.24 9.29 4.69
CA ALA A 69 -6.53 9.87 6.00
C ALA A 69 -5.44 9.56 7.01
N TYR A 70 -5.00 8.29 7.08
CA TYR A 70 -3.91 7.89 7.98
C TYR A 70 -2.59 8.62 7.66
N PHE A 71 -2.24 8.75 6.38
CA PHE A 71 -1.04 9.48 5.97
C PHE A 71 -1.14 10.97 6.30
N ALA A 72 -2.32 11.57 6.19
CA ALA A 72 -2.55 12.97 6.55
C ALA A 72 -2.36 13.23 8.05
N GLU A 73 -2.69 12.26 8.90
CA GLU A 73 -2.49 12.37 10.36
C GLU A 73 -1.03 12.18 10.79
N GLN A 74 -0.26 11.37 10.06
CA GLN A 74 1.11 11.00 10.46
C GLN A 74 2.20 11.86 9.78
N LEU A 75 2.00 12.31 8.55
CA LEU A 75 3.05 13.00 7.79
C LEU A 75 3.26 14.44 8.28
N LEU A 76 4.46 14.74 8.77
CA LEU A 76 4.88 16.10 9.11
C LEU A 76 5.13 16.95 7.86
N ASP A 77 5.44 16.31 6.73
CA ASP A 77 5.63 16.94 5.42
C ASP A 77 4.36 16.92 4.56
N PHE A 78 3.19 16.83 5.19
CA PHE A 78 1.94 16.68 4.47
C PHE A 78 1.66 17.86 3.53
N ASP A 79 1.63 17.55 2.25
CA ASP A 79 1.06 18.39 1.20
C ASP A 79 -0.12 17.64 0.58
N LEU A 80 -1.30 18.26 0.63
CA LEU A 80 -2.55 17.66 0.17
C LEU A 80 -2.49 17.25 -1.31
N ALA A 81 -1.88 18.07 -2.18
CA ALA A 81 -1.82 17.82 -3.60
C ALA A 81 -0.89 16.64 -3.93
N VAL A 82 0.28 16.58 -3.26
CA VAL A 82 1.25 15.50 -3.44
C VAL A 82 0.72 14.18 -2.87
N ASN A 83 0.09 14.21 -1.69
CA ASN A 83 -0.44 13.00 -1.07
C ASN A 83 -1.62 12.44 -1.87
N ASN A 84 -2.62 13.26 -2.18
CA ASN A 84 -3.78 12.84 -2.96
C ASN A 84 -3.39 12.34 -4.36
N GLY A 85 -2.46 13.03 -5.03
CA GLY A 85 -1.92 12.61 -6.33
C GLY A 85 -1.26 11.23 -6.29
N ASN A 86 -0.45 10.94 -5.26
CA ASN A 86 0.19 9.64 -5.09
C ASN A 86 -0.83 8.51 -4.83
N TRP A 87 -1.81 8.73 -3.95
CA TRP A 87 -2.85 7.74 -3.67
C TRP A 87 -3.71 7.44 -4.91
N GLN A 88 -4.10 8.49 -5.66
CA GLN A 88 -4.83 8.32 -6.91
C GLN A 88 -4.00 7.62 -8.00
N TRP A 89 -2.70 7.92 -8.08
CA TRP A 89 -1.78 7.29 -9.03
C TRP A 89 -1.63 5.79 -8.74
N VAL A 90 -1.43 5.41 -7.48
CA VAL A 90 -1.29 4.01 -7.06
C VAL A 90 -2.60 3.22 -7.23
N THR A 91 -3.74 3.87 -6.99
CA THR A 91 -5.06 3.26 -7.18
C THR A 91 -5.34 2.98 -8.66
N GLY A 92 -4.79 3.79 -9.56
CA GLY A 92 -5.11 3.79 -10.98
C GLY A 92 -6.30 4.69 -11.34
N CYS A 93 -6.83 5.46 -10.38
CA CYS A 93 -8.05 6.26 -10.53
C CYS A 93 -7.78 7.74 -10.92
N GLY A 94 -6.53 8.21 -10.83
CA GLY A 94 -6.14 9.58 -11.18
C GLY A 94 -5.92 9.84 -12.68
N CYS A 95 -5.61 11.11 -12.99
CA CYS A 95 -5.13 11.54 -14.31
C CYS A 95 -3.69 11.03 -14.49
N ASP A 96 -3.43 10.22 -15.53
CA ASP A 96 -2.16 9.49 -15.77
C ASP A 96 -1.75 8.46 -14.68
N ALA A 97 -2.74 7.90 -14.00
CA ALA A 97 -2.50 6.89 -12.96
C ALA A 97 -2.00 5.56 -13.54
N ALA A 98 -1.24 4.80 -12.73
CA ALA A 98 -0.75 3.50 -13.12
C ALA A 98 -1.90 2.58 -13.58
N PRO A 99 -1.69 1.72 -14.60
CA PRO A 99 -2.72 0.78 -15.01
C PRO A 99 -3.15 -0.09 -13.83
N TYR A 100 -4.45 -0.34 -13.69
CA TYR A 100 -5.00 -1.04 -12.52
C TYR A 100 -4.39 -2.42 -12.27
N PHE A 101 -3.91 -3.08 -13.33
CA PHE A 101 -3.24 -4.37 -13.30
C PHE A 101 -1.79 -4.32 -12.81
N ARG A 102 -1.23 -3.13 -12.62
CA ARG A 102 0.09 -2.94 -12.01
C ARG A 102 -0.02 -3.12 -10.50
N VAL A 103 0.19 -4.35 -10.06
CA VAL A 103 0.30 -4.73 -8.64
C VAL A 103 1.78 -4.86 -8.28
N PHE A 104 2.28 -4.04 -7.36
CA PHE A 104 3.66 -4.18 -6.91
C PHE A 104 3.84 -5.47 -6.12
N ASN A 105 4.82 -6.29 -6.46
CA ASN A 105 5.23 -7.40 -5.59
C ASN A 105 6.16 -6.83 -4.49
N PRO A 106 5.76 -6.79 -3.21
CA PRO A 106 6.57 -6.16 -2.17
C PRO A 106 7.93 -6.84 -1.97
N VAL A 107 8.02 -8.15 -2.20
CA VAL A 107 9.28 -8.91 -2.12
C VAL A 107 10.24 -8.48 -3.24
N GLU A 108 9.74 -8.36 -4.47
CA GLU A 108 10.57 -7.89 -5.59
C GLU A 108 10.95 -6.41 -5.45
N GLN A 109 10.09 -5.58 -4.84
CA GLN A 109 10.45 -4.21 -4.49
C GLN A 109 11.57 -4.17 -3.43
N GLN A 110 11.50 -5.03 -2.41
CA GLN A 110 12.57 -5.15 -1.42
C GLN A 110 13.89 -5.54 -2.07
N LYS A 111 13.93 -6.62 -2.85
CA LYS A 111 15.16 -7.07 -3.54
C LYS A 111 15.80 -5.98 -4.39
N LYS A 112 14.97 -5.13 -5.01
CA LYS A 112 15.45 -4.05 -5.90
C LYS A 112 15.94 -2.81 -5.15
N PHE A 113 15.27 -2.43 -4.06
CA PHE A 113 15.48 -1.13 -3.42
C PHE A 113 16.12 -1.21 -2.03
N ASP A 114 16.18 -2.39 -1.43
CA ASP A 114 16.85 -2.68 -0.15
C ASP A 114 17.45 -4.10 -0.16
N PRO A 115 18.36 -4.43 -1.11
CA PRO A 115 18.89 -5.80 -1.29
C PRO A 115 19.59 -6.34 -0.03
N ASP A 116 20.25 -5.46 0.72
CA ASP A 116 21.02 -5.80 1.92
C ASP A 116 20.21 -5.66 3.22
N PHE A 117 18.90 -5.40 3.13
CA PHE A 117 18.00 -5.21 4.28
C PHE A 117 18.42 -4.07 5.22
N VAL A 118 19.17 -3.08 4.73
CA VAL A 118 19.67 -1.96 5.53
C VAL A 118 18.51 -1.09 6.02
N TYR A 119 17.56 -0.79 5.13
CA TYR A 119 16.38 -0.01 5.49
C TYR A 119 15.46 -0.82 6.41
N ILE A 120 15.21 -2.09 6.09
CA ILE A 120 14.36 -2.97 6.91
C ILE A 120 14.92 -3.13 8.32
N ARG A 121 16.20 -3.48 8.48
CA ARG A 121 16.82 -3.68 9.80
C ARG A 121 16.90 -2.40 10.63
N ARG A 122 16.88 -1.22 9.98
CA ARG A 122 16.83 0.06 10.69
C ARG A 122 15.48 0.27 11.39
N TRP A 123 14.37 -0.09 10.74
CA TRP A 123 13.01 0.15 11.26
C TRP A 123 12.36 -1.07 11.89
N ILE A 124 12.94 -2.24 11.69
CA ILE A 124 12.60 -3.51 12.34
C ILE A 124 13.91 -4.11 12.87
N PRO A 125 14.45 -3.60 14.00
CA PRO A 125 15.70 -4.11 14.58
C PRO A 125 15.67 -5.61 14.89
N GLU A 126 14.49 -6.14 15.21
CA GLU A 126 14.21 -7.55 15.48
C GLU A 126 14.03 -8.40 14.21
N TYR A 127 14.23 -7.83 13.02
CA TYR A 127 13.98 -8.52 11.76
C TYR A 127 14.84 -9.78 11.61
N LYS A 128 14.14 -10.88 11.36
CA LYS A 128 14.68 -12.14 10.87
C LYS A 128 13.76 -12.66 9.76
N GLU A 129 14.29 -13.53 8.92
CA GLU A 129 13.46 -14.20 7.91
C GLU A 129 12.29 -14.92 8.62
N GLY A 130 11.07 -14.64 8.17
CA GLY A 130 9.84 -15.16 8.80
C GLY A 130 9.48 -14.54 10.15
N TYR A 131 9.87 -13.29 10.45
CA TYR A 131 9.52 -12.64 11.74
C TYR A 131 8.00 -12.52 11.99
N ILE A 132 7.19 -12.37 10.94
CA ILE A 132 5.73 -12.36 10.98
C ILE A 132 5.21 -13.12 9.76
N GLU A 133 4.17 -13.94 9.94
CA GLU A 133 3.48 -14.58 8.81
C GLU A 133 2.70 -13.54 7.99
N PRO A 134 2.82 -13.53 6.65
CA PRO A 134 2.08 -12.60 5.81
C PRO A 134 0.57 -12.68 6.01
N ILE A 135 -0.07 -11.54 6.29
CA ILE A 135 -1.53 -11.47 6.51
C ILE A 135 -2.34 -11.79 5.25
N VAL A 136 -1.69 -11.76 4.08
CA VAL A 136 -2.25 -12.18 2.80
C VAL A 136 -1.13 -12.62 1.87
N GLU A 137 -1.32 -13.70 1.12
CA GLU A 137 -0.37 -14.15 0.09
C GLU A 137 -0.46 -13.28 -1.18
N HIS A 138 0.69 -12.93 -1.76
CA HIS A 138 0.76 -11.97 -2.87
C HIS A 138 0.01 -12.43 -4.14
N THR A 139 0.17 -13.68 -4.55
CA THR A 139 -0.45 -14.25 -5.76
C THR A 139 -1.97 -14.24 -5.64
N PHE A 140 -2.49 -14.68 -4.50
CA PHE A 140 -3.90 -14.61 -4.16
C PHE A 140 -4.41 -13.17 -4.21
N ALA A 141 -3.73 -12.25 -3.52
CA ALA A 141 -4.14 -10.85 -3.46
C ALA A 141 -4.13 -10.19 -4.86
N ARG A 142 -3.11 -10.48 -5.65
CA ARG A 142 -2.97 -10.02 -7.04
C ARG A 142 -4.14 -10.52 -7.90
N ASN A 143 -4.49 -11.79 -7.82
CA ASN A 143 -5.61 -12.32 -8.62
C ASN A 143 -6.94 -11.70 -8.17
N ARG A 144 -7.17 -11.58 -6.85
CA ARG A 144 -8.37 -10.95 -6.29
C ARG A 144 -8.56 -9.52 -6.79
N VAL A 145 -7.51 -8.69 -6.74
CA VAL A 145 -7.65 -7.29 -7.18
C VAL A 145 -7.86 -7.16 -8.69
N LEU A 146 -7.27 -8.05 -9.49
CA LEU A 146 -7.53 -8.07 -10.93
C LEU A 146 -8.99 -8.39 -11.22
N GLU A 147 -9.59 -9.36 -10.54
CA GLU A 147 -11.02 -9.67 -10.67
C GLU A 147 -11.91 -8.51 -10.16
N ALA A 148 -11.61 -7.95 -8.99
CA ALA A 148 -12.39 -6.84 -8.43
C ALA A 148 -12.40 -5.61 -9.34
N PHE A 149 -11.29 -5.33 -10.02
CA PHE A 149 -11.18 -4.17 -10.91
C PHE A 149 -11.74 -4.43 -12.31
N LYS A 150 -11.95 -5.70 -12.73
CA LYS A 150 -12.67 -6.02 -13.97
C LYS A 150 -14.14 -5.59 -13.92
N VAL A 151 -14.74 -5.52 -12.73
CA VAL A 151 -16.13 -5.03 -12.55
C VAL A 151 -16.33 -3.63 -13.15
N ARG A 152 -15.27 -2.80 -13.16
CA ARG A 152 -15.28 -1.48 -13.80
C ARG A 152 -15.50 -1.54 -15.31
N ASP A 153 -15.05 -2.59 -15.97
CA ASP A 153 -15.16 -2.72 -17.43
C ASP A 153 -16.54 -3.26 -17.87
N THR A 154 -17.34 -3.77 -16.93
CA THR A 154 -18.71 -4.26 -17.16
C THR A 154 -19.73 -3.13 -17.38
N PHE A 155 -19.42 -1.91 -16.95
CA PHE A 155 -20.29 -0.73 -17.04
C PHE A 155 -19.79 0.31 -18.06
N LYS A 156 -18.99 -0.12 -19.05
CA LYS A 156 -18.63 0.70 -20.21
C LYS A 156 -19.68 0.63 -21.31
#